data_AF-A0A4Y2LLY6-F1
#
_entry.id   AF-A0A4Y2LLY6-F1
#
_cell.length_a   1.000
_cell.length_b   1.000
_cell.length_c   1.000
_cell.angle_alpha   90.00
_cell.angle_beta   90.00
_cell.angle_gamma   90.00
#
_symmetry.space_group_name_H-M   'P 1'
#
loop_
_entity.id
_entity.type
_entity.pdbx_description
1 polymer ?
#
loop_
_entity_poly.entity_id
_entity_poly.type
_entity_poly.pdbx_seq_one_letter_code
_entity_poly.pdbx_strand_id
1 'polypeptide(L)'
;MASVTSHQQVGSDIYKCILKCLEDNDVGINELDLIGYDGTATNTGWKNGVLRNVEFKIQRPLQWFICFLHFNELSLKHLFEYLDGETMAILSSFVFKYNFSVIKQLK
;
A
#
# COMPACT_ATOMS: atom_id res chain seq x y z
N MET A 1 -18.18 6.71 -24.64
CA MET A 1 -16.86 6.17 -24.24
C MET A 1 -16.34 7.00 -23.08
N ALA A 2 -16.42 6.50 -21.85
CA ALA A 2 -15.84 7.21 -20.70
C ALA A 2 -14.31 7.05 -20.77
N SER A 3 -13.57 8.15 -20.83
CA SER A 3 -12.11 8.08 -20.78
C SER A 3 -11.68 7.52 -19.43
N VAL A 4 -10.91 6.45 -19.47
CA VAL A 4 -10.24 5.90 -18.28
C VAL A 4 -9.14 6.89 -17.95
N THR A 5 -9.20 7.52 -16.77
CA THR A 5 -8.16 8.45 -16.34
C THR A 5 -6.84 7.70 -16.18
N SER A 6 -5.71 8.31 -16.54
CA SER A 6 -4.37 7.69 -16.56
C SER A 6 -4.02 6.93 -15.27
N HIS A 7 -4.45 7.43 -14.11
CA HIS A 7 -4.25 6.77 -12.82
C HIS A 7 -5.02 5.45 -12.65
N GLN A 8 -6.19 5.31 -13.28
CA GLN A 8 -6.97 4.05 -13.27
C GLN A 8 -6.30 2.96 -14.11
N GLN A 9 -5.50 3.35 -15.10
CA GLN A 9 -4.73 2.41 -15.91
C GLN A 9 -3.62 1.75 -15.07
N VAL A 10 -2.94 2.54 -14.23
CA VAL A 10 -1.84 2.09 -13.37
C VAL A 10 -2.26 0.98 -12.41
N GLY A 11 -3.42 1.10 -11.75
CA GLY A 11 -3.92 0.07 -10.83
C GLY A 11 -4.23 -1.27 -11.52
N SER A 12 -4.75 -1.22 -12.74
CA SER A 12 -4.98 -2.42 -13.56
C SER A 12 -3.67 -3.09 -13.97
N ASP A 13 -2.66 -2.30 -14.32
CA ASP A 13 -1.36 -2.82 -14.74
C ASP A 13 -0.58 -3.42 -13.56
N ILE A 14 -0.64 -2.81 -12.37
CA ILE A 14 -0.09 -3.40 -11.14
C ILE A 14 -0.77 -4.73 -10.81
N TYR A 15 -2.10 -4.81 -10.91
CA TYR A 15 -2.83 -6.06 -10.71
C TYR A 15 -2.33 -7.18 -11.64
N LYS A 16 -2.09 -6.88 -12.93
CA LYS A 16 -1.55 -7.86 -13.88
C LYS A 16 -0.15 -8.31 -13.49
N CYS A 17 0.70 -7.39 -13.01
CA CYS A 17 2.03 -7.72 -12.50
C CYS A 17 1.96 -8.65 -11.29
N ILE A 18 1.01 -8.43 -10.37
CA ILE A 18 0.80 -9.32 -9.22
C ILE A 18 0.36 -10.71 -9.69
N LEU A 19 -0.59 -10.79 -10.61
CA LEU A 19 -1.05 -12.07 -11.15
C LEU A 19 0.11 -12.85 -11.80
N LYS A 20 0.91 -12.17 -12.61
CA LYS A 20 2.10 -12.77 -13.22
C LYS A 20 3.11 -13.24 -12.17
N CYS A 21 3.34 -12.44 -11.13
CA CYS A 21 4.24 -12.82 -10.03
C CYS A 21 3.75 -14.09 -9.32
N LEU A 22 2.44 -14.24 -9.10
CA LEU A 22 1.88 -15.45 -8.49
C LEU A 22 2.07 -16.67 -9.41
N GLU A 23 1.81 -16.51 -10.71
CA GLU A 23 2.03 -17.57 -11.72
C GLU A 23 3.50 -17.99 -11.78
N ASP A 24 4.43 -17.02 -11.80
CA ASP A 24 5.88 -17.27 -11.85
C ASP A 24 6.39 -18.01 -10.59
N ASN A 25 5.65 -17.93 -9.47
CA ASN A 25 5.97 -18.63 -8.21
C ASN A 25 5.13 -19.89 -7.98
N ASP A 26 4.31 -20.33 -8.95
CA ASP A 26 3.39 -21.48 -8.84
C ASP A 26 2.42 -21.38 -7.65
N VAL A 27 2.00 -20.15 -7.31
CA VAL A 27 1.03 -19.89 -6.23
C VAL A 27 -0.33 -19.61 -6.85
N GLY A 28 -1.33 -20.41 -6.48
CA GLY A 28 -2.70 -20.16 -6.88
C GLY A 28 -3.23 -18.86 -6.26
N ILE A 29 -3.88 -18.00 -7.05
CA ILE A 29 -4.47 -16.76 -6.52
C ILE A 29 -5.49 -17.01 -5.39
N ASN A 30 -6.11 -18.19 -5.38
CA ASN A 30 -7.07 -18.58 -4.35
C ASN A 30 -6.43 -18.81 -2.97
N GLU A 31 -5.12 -19.11 -2.93
CA GLU A 31 -4.33 -19.31 -1.71
C GLU A 31 -3.96 -17.98 -1.03
N LEU A 32 -4.23 -16.85 -1.69
CA LEU A 32 -3.96 -15.53 -1.13
C LEU A 32 -5.02 -15.18 -0.07
N ASP A 33 -4.64 -15.19 1.20
CA ASP A 33 -5.53 -14.81 2.32
C ASP A 33 -5.41 -13.36 2.75
N LEU A 34 -4.21 -12.79 2.61
CA LEU A 34 -3.86 -11.47 3.11
C LEU A 34 -3.03 -10.73 2.06
N ILE A 35 -3.35 -9.46 1.82
CA ILE A 35 -2.54 -8.57 0.98
C ILE A 35 -2.17 -7.28 1.72
N GLY A 36 -0.88 -6.93 1.64
CA GLY A 36 -0.35 -5.69 2.22
C GLY A 36 -0.14 -4.61 1.15
N TYR A 37 -0.54 -3.36 1.42
CA TYR A 37 -0.33 -2.23 0.50
C TYR A 37 -0.22 -0.88 1.25
N ASP A 38 0.20 0.17 0.55
CA ASP A 38 0.57 1.50 1.09
C ASP A 38 -0.59 2.49 1.31
N GLY A 39 -1.85 2.04 1.24
CA GLY A 39 -3.03 2.91 1.40
C GLY A 39 -3.34 3.84 0.22
N THR A 40 -2.52 3.90 -0.83
CA THR A 40 -2.72 4.87 -1.93
C THR A 40 -4.02 4.63 -2.70
N ALA A 41 -4.58 5.69 -3.30
CA ALA A 41 -5.83 5.62 -4.07
C ALA A 41 -5.74 4.67 -5.29
N THR A 42 -4.55 4.48 -5.86
CA THR A 42 -4.31 3.50 -6.93
C THR A 42 -4.51 2.07 -6.44
N ASN A 43 -4.17 1.79 -5.18
CA ASN A 43 -4.30 0.45 -4.58
C ASN A 43 -5.70 0.21 -4.00
N THR A 44 -6.28 1.21 -3.34
CA THR A 44 -7.58 1.12 -2.63
C THR A 44 -8.79 1.58 -3.45
N GLY A 45 -8.58 2.17 -4.62
CA GLY A 45 -9.64 2.78 -5.41
C GLY A 45 -10.78 1.81 -5.75
N TRP A 46 -12.02 2.25 -5.56
CA TRP A 46 -13.22 1.45 -5.86
C TRP A 46 -13.36 1.09 -7.35
N LYS A 47 -12.77 1.90 -8.24
CA LYS A 47 -12.75 1.70 -9.69
C LYS A 47 -11.33 1.40 -10.16
N ASN A 48 -11.11 0.20 -10.67
CA ASN A 48 -9.82 -0.31 -11.16
C ASN A 48 -8.66 -0.24 -10.14
N GLY A 49 -8.94 -0.09 -8.85
CA GLY A 49 -7.92 -0.21 -7.82
C GLY A 49 -7.37 -1.65 -7.77
N VAL A 50 -6.11 -1.77 -7.38
CA VAL A 50 -5.42 -3.08 -7.31
C VAL A 50 -6.22 -4.06 -6.45
N LEU A 51 -6.58 -3.66 -5.23
CA LEU A 51 -7.32 -4.53 -4.30
C LEU A 51 -8.65 -4.98 -4.89
N ARG A 52 -9.40 -4.04 -5.48
CA ARG A 52 -10.70 -4.33 -6.08
C ARG A 52 -10.59 -5.36 -7.20
N ASN A 53 -9.56 -5.26 -8.04
CA ASN A 53 -9.33 -6.20 -9.13
C ASN A 53 -8.94 -7.59 -8.61
N VAL A 54 -8.12 -7.66 -7.55
CA VAL A 54 -7.71 -8.92 -6.91
C VAL A 54 -8.92 -9.60 -6.25
N GLU A 55 -9.74 -8.87 -5.50
CA GLU A 55 -10.98 -9.40 -4.90
C GLU A 55 -11.97 -9.91 -5.97
N PHE A 56 -12.12 -9.17 -7.07
CA PHE A 56 -12.97 -9.59 -8.19
C PHE A 56 -12.50 -10.90 -8.82
N LYS A 57 -11.18 -11.12 -8.89
CA LYS A 57 -10.60 -12.33 -9.48
C LYS A 57 -10.78 -13.56 -8.57
N ILE A 58 -10.63 -13.39 -7.26
CA ILE A 58 -10.78 -14.48 -6.27
C ILE A 58 -12.26 -14.70 -5.90
N GLN A 59 -13.15 -13.73 -6.18
CA GLN A 59 -14.57 -13.75 -5.84
C GLN A 59 -14.85 -13.90 -4.32
N ARG A 60 -13.92 -13.44 -3.48
CA ARG A 60 -14.07 -13.39 -2.02
C ARG A 60 -13.45 -12.09 -1.47
N PRO A 61 -13.95 -11.58 -0.33
CA PRO A 61 -13.27 -10.49 0.37
C PRO A 61 -11.91 -10.98 0.87
N LEU A 62 -10.88 -10.17 0.66
CA LEU A 62 -9.54 -10.43 1.17
C LEU A 62 -9.32 -9.68 2.48
N GLN A 63 -8.54 -10.28 3.37
CA GLN A 63 -8.03 -9.49 4.48
C GLN A 63 -6.98 -8.53 3.92
N TRP A 64 -7.15 -7.26 4.23
CA TRP A 64 -6.22 -6.19 3.89
C TRP A 64 -5.38 -5.78 5.10
N PHE A 65 -4.07 -5.65 4.90
CA PHE A 65 -3.17 -5.02 5.86
C PHE A 65 -2.67 -3.70 5.29
N ILE A 66 -3.08 -2.59 5.91
CA ILE A 66 -2.57 -1.27 5.55
C ILE A 66 -1.18 -1.13 6.16
N CYS A 67 -0.21 -0.71 5.35
CA CYS A 67 1.12 -0.41 5.83
C CYS A 67 1.05 0.68 6.92
N PHE A 68 1.24 0.29 8.19
CA PHE A 68 1.23 1.22 9.34
C PHE A 68 2.25 2.35 9.20
N LEU A 69 3.35 2.11 8.47
CA LEU A 69 4.31 3.16 8.17
C LEU A 69 3.63 4.32 7.44
N HIS A 70 2.94 4.06 6.33
CA HIS A 70 2.21 5.10 5.59
C HIS A 70 1.03 5.67 6.38
N PHE A 71 0.32 4.86 7.16
CA PHE A 71 -0.80 5.35 7.97
C PHE A 71 -0.32 6.33 9.05
N ASN A 72 0.72 5.98 9.80
CA ASN A 72 1.25 6.83 10.87
C ASN A 72 2.02 8.02 10.29
N GLU A 73 2.85 7.80 9.28
CA GLU A 73 3.64 8.86 8.66
C GLU A 73 2.75 9.92 8.03
N LEU A 74 1.72 9.54 7.27
CA LEU A 74 0.86 10.53 6.60
C LEU A 74 -0.04 11.27 7.59
N SER A 75 -0.61 10.57 8.57
CA SER A 75 -1.48 11.17 9.59
C SER A 75 -0.71 12.09 10.53
N LEU A 76 0.52 11.71 10.88
CA LEU A 76 1.39 12.47 11.76
C LEU A 76 2.32 13.40 10.99
N LYS A 77 2.24 13.45 9.65
CA LYS A 77 3.13 14.29 8.83
C LYS A 77 3.14 15.72 9.32
N HIS A 78 1.98 16.32 9.54
CA HIS A 78 1.88 17.69 10.03
C HIS A 78 2.38 17.86 11.46
N LEU A 79 2.23 16.82 12.29
CA LEU A 79 2.77 16.82 13.64
C LEU A 79 4.30 16.76 13.60
N PHE A 80 4.87 15.89 12.76
CA PHE A 80 6.32 15.81 12.57
C PHE A 80 6.87 17.08 11.93
N GLU A 81 6.21 17.65 10.91
CA GLU A 81 6.56 18.95 10.33
C GLU A 81 6.54 20.07 11.37
N TYR A 82 5.55 20.07 12.26
CA TYR A 82 5.46 21.03 13.37
C TYR A 82 6.55 20.83 14.42
N LEU A 83 6.86 19.57 14.78
CA LEU A 83 7.86 19.22 15.78
C LEU A 83 9.31 19.35 15.27
N ASP A 84 9.56 19.07 13.99
CA ASP A 84 10.90 19.12 13.37
C ASP A 84 11.35 20.57 13.07
N GLY A 85 10.41 21.50 12.91
CA GLY A 85 10.70 22.93 12.66
C GLY A 85 11.56 23.17 11.40
N GLU A 86 12.12 24.38 11.25
CA GLU A 86 13.15 24.68 10.22
C GLU A 86 14.49 24.03 10.59
N THR A 87 14.57 22.70 10.67
CA THR A 87 15.86 22.04 10.94
C THR A 87 16.19 21.04 9.84
N MET A 88 17.20 21.46 9.07
CA MET A 88 18.05 20.74 8.10
C MET A 88 17.89 19.22 8.07
N ALA A 89 17.86 18.67 6.85
CA ALA A 89 17.65 17.32 6.33
C ALA A 89 18.22 16.06 7.07
N ILE A 90 18.75 16.20 8.28
CA ILE A 90 19.41 15.15 9.08
C ILE A 90 18.38 14.32 9.89
N LEU A 91 17.14 14.81 10.09
CA LEU A 91 16.11 14.18 10.93
C LEU A 91 15.20 13.15 10.23
N SER A 92 15.11 13.14 8.89
CA SER A 92 14.28 12.15 8.16
C SER A 92 14.70 10.70 8.41
N SER A 93 16.01 10.50 8.65
CA SER A 93 16.58 9.20 9.01
C SER A 93 16.16 8.74 10.42
N PHE A 94 15.81 9.66 11.32
CA PHE A 94 15.44 9.36 12.70
C PHE A 94 13.99 8.87 12.81
N VAL A 95 13.06 9.50 12.10
CA VAL A 95 11.64 9.05 12.02
C VAL A 95 11.53 7.64 11.44
N PHE A 96 12.31 7.33 10.40
CA PHE A 96 12.39 5.99 9.83
C PHE A 96 12.93 4.97 10.85
N LYS A 97 13.98 5.35 11.59
CA LYS A 97 14.61 4.49 12.60
C LYS A 97 13.71 4.24 13.81
N TYR A 98 12.94 5.25 14.23
CA TYR A 98 11.99 5.14 15.33
C TYR A 98 10.80 4.25 14.97
N ASN A 99 10.20 4.44 13.78
CA ASN A 99 9.10 3.59 13.31
C ASN A 99 9.53 2.13 13.15
N PHE A 100 10.72 1.86 12.60
CA PHE A 100 11.25 0.49 12.51
C PHE A 100 11.50 -0.14 13.89
N SER A 101 11.95 0.65 14.86
CA SER A 101 12.14 0.21 16.25
C SER A 101 10.80 -0.13 16.92
N VAL A 102 9.77 0.72 16.78
CA VAL A 102 8.42 0.47 17.33
C VAL A 102 7.79 -0.78 16.72
N ILE A 103 7.93 -1.01 15.41
CA ILE A 103 7.40 -2.21 14.75
C ILE A 103 8.09 -3.48 15.26
N LYS A 104 9.39 -3.44 15.59
CA LYS A 104 10.10 -4.58 16.19
C LYS A 104 9.63 -4.92 17.61
N GLN A 105 9.07 -3.97 18.34
CA GLN A 105 8.58 -4.15 19.71
C GLN A 105 7.13 -4.65 19.78
N LEU A 106 6.43 -4.74 18.64
CA LEU A 106 5.06 -5.25 18.52
C LEU A 106 5.00 -6.72 18.08
N LYS A 107 6.12 -7.45 18.16
CA LYS A 107 6.22 -8.91 18.03
C LYS A 107 6.66 -9.50 19.35
#